data_AF-A0A6M1NL60-F1
#
_entry.id   AF-A0A6M1NL60-F1
#
_cell.length_a   1.000
_cell.length_b   1.000
_cell.length_c   1.000
_cell.angle_alpha   90.00
_cell.angle_beta   90.00
_cell.angle_gamma   90.00
#
_symmetry.space_group_name_H-M   'P 1'
#
loop_
_entity.id
_entity.type
_entity.pdbx_description
1 polymer ?
#
loop_
_entity_poly.entity_id
_entity_poly.type
_entity_poly.pdbx_seq_one_letter_code
_entity_poly.pdbx_strand_id
1 'polypeptide(L)'
;MENTVSQRPAKKTDNNANRTEYYVQLTVAIVIGLVGVFIRFVPDVLPSLDQMTFVFSLIANILMIVASIIAFKVVFDILGFGKNKN
;
A
#
# COMPACT_ATOMS: atom_id res chain seq x y z
N MET A 1 -0.06 49.26 14.22
CA MET A 1 0.73 48.17 14.84
C MET A 1 1.05 47.18 13.74
N GLU A 2 2.31 47.16 13.32
CA GLU A 2 2.80 46.24 12.30
C GLU A 2 2.71 44.82 12.84
N ASN A 3 1.93 43.96 12.20
CA ASN A 3 1.82 42.55 12.56
C ASN A 3 3.14 41.86 12.18
N THR A 4 4.12 41.91 13.07
CA THR A 4 5.34 41.11 12.96
C THR A 4 5.01 39.67 13.32
N VAL A 5 4.27 39.00 12.43
CA VAL A 5 4.15 37.54 12.46
C VAL A 5 5.54 37.01 12.17
N SER A 6 6.26 36.66 13.24
CA SER A 6 7.55 35.97 13.16
C SER A 6 7.39 34.78 12.21
N GLN A 7 7.97 34.87 11.01
CA GLN A 7 7.95 33.76 10.06
C GLN A 7 8.69 32.60 10.72
N ARG A 8 7.94 31.58 11.15
CA ARG A 8 8.54 30.33 11.61
C ARG A 8 9.47 29.84 10.50
N PRO A 9 10.75 29.55 10.79
CA PRO A 9 11.64 29.01 9.77
C PRO A 9 10.95 27.79 9.17
N ALA A 10 10.95 27.70 7.84
CA ALA A 10 10.40 26.54 7.15
C ALA A 10 11.06 25.30 7.75
N LYS A 11 10.33 24.57 8.61
CA LYS A 11 10.83 23.34 9.20
C LYS A 11 11.02 22.43 8.01
N LYS A 12 12.27 22.19 7.61
CA LYS A 12 12.65 21.02 6.82
C LYS A 12 12.38 19.82 7.74
N THR A 13 11.12 19.53 7.94
CA THR A 13 10.70 18.26 8.48
C THR A 13 11.10 17.27 7.42
N ASP A 14 12.19 16.53 7.65
CA ASP A 14 12.39 15.23 7.01
C ASP A 14 11.22 14.36 7.49
N ASN A 15 10.07 14.59 6.86
CA ASN A 15 8.82 13.95 7.20
C ASN A 15 8.97 12.54 6.67
N ASN A 16 9.20 11.58 7.57
CA ASN A 16 9.37 10.18 7.21
C ASN A 16 8.23 9.72 6.29
N ALA A 17 6.99 10.18 6.53
CA ALA A 17 5.84 9.88 5.69
C ALA A 17 5.95 10.39 4.23
N ASN A 18 6.73 11.44 3.97
CA ASN A 18 6.86 12.07 2.65
C ASN A 18 8.03 11.51 1.82
N ARG A 19 8.57 10.34 2.19
CA ARG A 19 9.67 9.71 1.43
C ARG A 19 9.13 9.00 0.19
N THR A 20 9.72 9.30 -0.97
CA THR A 20 9.35 8.72 -2.29
C THR A 20 9.27 7.20 -2.27
N GLU A 21 10.19 6.55 -1.54
CA GLU A 21 10.26 5.09 -1.40
C GLU A 21 8.96 4.49 -0.87
N TYR A 22 8.31 5.14 0.11
CA TYR A 22 7.05 4.66 0.67
C TYR A 22 5.89 4.76 -0.33
N TYR A 23 5.84 5.82 -1.14
CA TYR A 23 4.84 5.94 -2.19
C TYR A 23 5.02 4.88 -3.27
N VAL A 24 6.26 4.57 -3.66
CA VAL A 24 6.55 3.51 -4.63
C VAL A 24 6.12 2.15 -4.07
N GLN A 25 6.51 1.83 -2.83
CA GLN A 25 6.14 0.56 -2.19
C GLN A 25 4.63 0.41 -2.03
N LEU A 26 3.94 1.47 -1.61
CA LEU A 26 2.49 1.48 -1.46
C LEU A 26 1.79 1.31 -2.83
N THR A 27 2.32 1.96 -3.87
CA THR A 27 1.80 1.81 -5.25
C THR A 27 1.93 0.37 -5.71
N VAL A 28 3.08 -0.27 -5.48
CA VAL A 28 3.27 -1.70 -5.80
C VAL A 28 2.27 -2.58 -5.05
N ALA A 29 2.04 -2.34 -3.76
CA ALA A 29 1.05 -3.09 -2.98
C ALA A 29 -0.37 -2.93 -3.55
N ILE A 30 -0.75 -1.71 -3.92
CA ILE A 30 -2.06 -1.42 -4.53
C ILE A 30 -2.21 -2.16 -5.86
N VAL A 31 -1.19 -2.12 -6.74
CA VAL A 31 -1.22 -2.81 -8.02
C VAL A 31 -1.40 -4.33 -7.84
N ILE A 32 -0.68 -4.94 -6.89
CA ILE A 32 -0.83 -6.36 -6.57
C ILE A 32 -2.26 -6.68 -6.10
N GLY A 33 -2.81 -5.84 -5.22
CA GLY A 33 -4.19 -6.00 -4.73
C GLY A 33 -5.21 -5.90 -5.86
N LEU A 34 -5.07 -4.92 -6.75
CA LEU A 34 -5.93 -4.76 -7.93
C LEU A 34 -5.83 -5.98 -8.86
N VAL A 35 -4.63 -6.48 -9.13
CA VAL A 35 -4.44 -7.71 -9.91
C VAL A 35 -5.17 -8.89 -9.27
N GLY A 36 -5.08 -9.05 -7.94
CA GLY A 36 -5.85 -10.05 -7.21
C GLY A 36 -7.36 -9.91 -7.38
N VAL A 37 -7.88 -8.67 -7.32
CA VAL A 37 -9.30 -8.38 -7.55
C VAL A 37 -9.72 -8.78 -8.96
N PHE A 38 -8.96 -8.45 -10.00
CA PHE A 38 -9.30 -8.81 -11.39
C PHE A 38 -9.21 -10.32 -11.63
N ILE A 39 -8.19 -10.99 -11.08
CA ILE A 39 -8.02 -12.44 -11.20
C ILE A 39 -9.24 -13.20 -10.68
N ARG A 40 -9.90 -12.69 -9.64
CA ARG A 40 -11.14 -13.30 -9.11
C ARG A 40 -12.26 -13.39 -10.15
N PHE A 41 -12.34 -12.45 -11.08
CA PHE A 41 -13.40 -12.38 -12.10
C PHE A 41 -13.01 -13.03 -13.43
N VAL A 42 -11.84 -13.67 -13.52
CA VAL A 42 -11.41 -14.36 -14.75
C VAL A 42 -12.38 -15.46 -15.19
N PRO A 43 -12.92 -16.33 -14.29
CA PRO A 43 -13.91 -17.34 -14.67
C PRO A 43 -15.19 -16.74 -15.29
N ASP A 44 -15.62 -15.58 -14.80
CA ASP A 44 -16.82 -14.89 -15.29
C ASP A 44 -16.63 -14.33 -16.71
N VAL A 45 -15.42 -13.87 -17.04
CA VAL A 45 -15.07 -13.31 -18.35
C VAL A 45 -14.69 -14.40 -19.36
N LEU A 46 -14.13 -15.52 -18.88
CA LEU A 46 -13.72 -16.68 -19.69
C LEU A 46 -14.47 -17.94 -19.23
N PRO A 47 -15.69 -18.19 -19.75
CA PRO A 47 -16.54 -19.31 -19.30
C PRO A 47 -15.90 -20.70 -19.43
N SER A 48 -14.91 -20.86 -20.33
CA SER A 48 -14.13 -22.10 -20.45
C SER A 48 -13.33 -22.45 -19.18
N LEU A 49 -13.16 -21.50 -18.26
CA LEU A 49 -12.40 -21.63 -17.02
C LEU A 49 -13.30 -21.71 -15.77
N ASP A 50 -14.62 -21.79 -15.90
CA ASP A 50 -15.57 -21.74 -14.77
C ASP A 50 -15.33 -22.85 -13.72
N GLN A 51 -14.97 -24.04 -14.17
CA GLN A 51 -14.57 -25.15 -13.29
C GLN A 51 -13.36 -24.85 -12.39
N MET A 52 -12.58 -23.80 -12.70
CA MET A 52 -11.40 -23.38 -11.94
C MET A 52 -11.69 -22.21 -10.97
N THR A 53 -12.95 -21.82 -10.77
CA THR A 53 -13.36 -20.69 -9.91
C THR A 53 -12.74 -20.73 -8.51
N PHE A 54 -12.60 -21.91 -7.91
CA PHE A 54 -11.91 -22.07 -6.64
C PHE A 54 -10.43 -21.65 -6.70
N VAL A 55 -9.70 -22.07 -7.74
CA VAL A 55 -8.27 -21.77 -7.92
C VAL A 55 -8.06 -20.27 -8.10
N PHE A 56 -8.87 -19.64 -8.96
CA PHE A 56 -8.82 -18.19 -9.16
C PHE A 56 -9.12 -17.41 -7.87
N SER A 57 -10.12 -17.86 -7.10
CA SER A 57 -10.45 -17.28 -5.80
C SER A 57 -9.32 -17.44 -4.77
N LEU A 58 -8.65 -18.59 -4.76
CA LEU A 58 -7.50 -18.86 -3.89
C LEU A 58 -6.33 -17.95 -4.23
N ILE A 59 -5.98 -17.82 -5.51
CA ILE A 59 -4.90 -16.94 -5.99
C ILE A 59 -5.22 -15.49 -5.62
N ALA A 60 -6.46 -15.03 -5.89
CA ALA A 60 -6.91 -13.69 -5.53
C ALA A 60 -6.76 -13.42 -4.03
N ASN A 61 -7.13 -14.37 -3.17
CA ASN A 61 -6.98 -14.25 -1.72
C ASN A 61 -5.50 -14.17 -1.29
N ILE A 62 -4.63 -15.01 -1.87
CA ILE A 62 -3.19 -14.97 -1.59
C ILE A 62 -2.60 -13.60 -1.98
N LEU A 63 -2.95 -13.08 -3.16
CA LEU A 63 -2.50 -11.76 -3.61
C LEU A 63 -2.99 -10.64 -2.68
N MET A 64 -4.24 -10.71 -2.21
CA MET A 64 -4.77 -9.77 -1.23
C MET A 64 -4.03 -9.82 0.09
N ILE A 65 -3.67 -11.01 0.58
CA ILE A 65 -2.88 -11.18 1.81
C ILE A 65 -1.49 -10.56 1.62
N VAL A 66 -0.81 -10.88 0.53
CA VAL A 66 0.53 -10.34 0.22
C VAL A 66 0.51 -8.82 0.12
N ALA A 67 -0.44 -8.26 -0.64
CA ALA A 67 -0.62 -6.82 -0.78
C ALA A 67 -0.85 -6.14 0.58
N SER A 68 -1.70 -6.75 1.42
CA SER A 68 -2.00 -6.23 2.76
C SER A 68 -0.76 -6.22 3.66
N ILE A 69 0.02 -7.31 3.67
CA ILE A 69 1.26 -7.41 4.45
C ILE A 69 2.25 -6.32 4.04
N ILE A 70 2.43 -6.10 2.73
CA ILE A 70 3.33 -5.05 2.22
C ILE A 70 2.81 -3.68 2.66
N ALA A 71 1.52 -3.39 2.46
CA ALA A 71 0.94 -2.10 2.84
C ALA A 71 1.08 -1.82 4.34
N PHE A 72 0.78 -2.80 5.21
CA PHE A 72 0.94 -2.63 6.65
C PHE A 72 2.39 -2.44 7.05
N LYS A 73 3.32 -3.17 6.44
CA LYS A 73 4.76 -2.98 6.67
C LYS A 73 5.19 -1.54 6.35
N VAL A 74 4.78 -1.02 5.18
CA VAL A 74 5.07 0.37 4.78
C VAL A 74 4.48 1.37 5.77
N VAL A 75 3.22 1.17 6.19
CA VAL A 75 2.57 2.05 7.18
C VAL A 75 3.30 2.02 8.52
N PHE A 76 3.71 0.86 9.00
CA PHE A 76 4.47 0.73 10.24
C PHE A 76 5.84 1.41 10.14
N ASP A 77 6.52 1.29 9.00
CA ASP A 77 7.79 1.96 8.74
C ASP A 77 7.61 3.49 8.67
N ILE A 78 6.51 4.00 8.09
CA ILE A 78 6.14 5.41 8.09
C ILE A 78 5.92 5.93 9.52
N LEU A 79 5.17 5.18 10.34
CA LEU A 79 4.85 5.51 11.73
C LEU A 79 6.05 5.36 12.68
N GLY A 80 7.15 4.74 12.20
CA GLY A 80 8.35 4.52 13.01
C GLY A 80 8.18 3.40 14.04
N PHE A 81 7.24 2.48 13.85
CA PHE A 81 7.14 1.29 14.69
C PHE A 81 8.43 0.47 14.57
N GLY A 82 9.09 0.21 15.70
CA GLY A 82 10.36 -0.52 15.75
C GLY A 82 11.63 0.35 15.76
N LYS A 83 11.53 1.67 15.51
CA LYS A 83 12.67 2.60 15.62
C LYS A 83 13.08 2.95 17.05
N ASN A 84 12.22 2.66 18.04
CA ASN A 84 12.48 2.88 19.47
C ASN A 84 13.02 1.65 20.20
N LYS A 85 13.51 0.62 19.49
CA LYS A 85 14.29 -0.47 20.11
C LYS A 85 15.77 -0.08 20.11
N ASN A 86 16.13 0.85 20.99
CA ASN A 86 17.50 1.08 21.47
C ASN A 86 17.39 1.65 22.89
#